data_AF-A0A817Q605-F1
#
_entry.id   AF-A0A817Q605-F1
#
_cell.length_a   1.000
_cell.length_b   1.000
_cell.length_c   1.000
_cell.angle_alpha   90.00
_cell.angle_beta   90.00
_cell.angle_gamma   90.00
#
_symmetry.space_group_name_H-M   'P 1'
#
loop_
_entity.id
_entity.type
_entity.pdbx_description
1 polymer ?
#
loop_
_entity_poly.entity_id
_entity_poly.type
_entity_poly.pdbx_seq_one_letter_code
_entity_poly.pdbx_strand_id
1 'polypeptide(L)'
;MSLDYTQESLQLAVTEAVYATDVVLSINELLTRLFGVSDHANIANTLKSFVHRQYTNQLKGFIRHFGKKHIYEQLKAGSTVFIKRFEQQKSLHNLFSDVRRIQLRINCLLTEKAEESLFDELSRYFVRLRNRLVPLQAEENFRMFLIEWFRSGEMTKAILNELNDWFKNSAKLNKFKKMNFPSAQSRDLSKSKVTRAAQAIHTDEFMEVEILKQLLSKFLAPTTMNLEAGKLRLCGRTIFLSDWIDAIVKKCSEKSDLDIEIYAADCCGIDCNVNLYGINLVISSNKVYVWQKHNVVLSGLTFKPGKSKAANAGNSTEPGTNGSNGRPGYSSGNFHLYAKEMVNPSWLSVYLNGGRGEDGGDGGDGYNGEDGVGIDQNELDNLCVKYSSLYFNWWTTFHDYSPSSPWVRTKCKWDKSKQYGYEEYEDNHKRKLTYSFAGDVGWVYTTYHLYFMIQGSAGTSGSQGGSNGVGGEGGYRGNAVVENPETGETFPINIERNTGQSGINGVVGKNGRYDL
;
A
#
# COMPACT_ATOMS: atom_id res chain seq x y z
N MET A 1 12.53 -19.37 -60.22
CA MET A 1 12.04 -20.27 -59.17
C MET A 1 12.58 -19.76 -57.83
N SER A 2 11.73 -19.19 -56.97
CA SER A 2 12.14 -18.83 -55.61
C SER A 2 12.23 -20.13 -54.80
N LEU A 3 13.45 -20.59 -54.54
CA LEU A 3 13.68 -21.62 -53.53
C LEU A 3 13.45 -20.97 -52.16
N ASP A 4 12.29 -21.23 -51.56
CA ASP A 4 11.99 -20.79 -50.20
C ASP A 4 12.78 -21.64 -49.21
N TYR A 5 13.96 -21.15 -48.86
CA TYR A 5 14.79 -21.75 -47.82
C TYR A 5 14.27 -21.34 -46.43
N THR A 6 13.84 -22.32 -45.63
CA THR A 6 13.58 -22.10 -44.19
C THR A 6 14.91 -21.94 -43.44
N GLN A 7 14.92 -21.24 -42.30
CA GLN A 7 16.14 -21.07 -41.48
C GLN A 7 16.77 -22.42 -41.09
N GLU A 8 15.94 -23.43 -40.82
CA GLU A 8 16.36 -24.78 -40.47
C GLU A 8 17.02 -25.50 -41.65
N SER A 9 16.44 -25.39 -42.86
CA SER A 9 17.03 -25.98 -44.07
C SER A 9 18.41 -25.39 -44.40
N LEU A 10 18.59 -24.08 -44.19
CA LEU A 10 19.87 -23.40 -44.36
C LEU A 10 20.87 -23.79 -43.29
N GLN A 11 20.43 -23.90 -42.04
CA GLN A 11 21.31 -24.36 -40.97
C GLN A 11 21.81 -25.79 -41.23
N LEU A 12 20.92 -26.68 -41.71
CA LEU A 12 21.28 -28.04 -42.06
C LEU A 12 22.25 -28.07 -43.24
N ALA A 13 21.97 -27.33 -44.31
CA ALA A 13 22.83 -27.28 -45.50
C ALA A 13 24.21 -26.67 -45.20
N VAL A 14 24.29 -25.65 -44.34
CA VAL A 14 25.57 -25.11 -43.84
C VAL A 14 26.30 -26.15 -42.98
N THR A 15 25.58 -26.91 -42.17
CA THR A 15 26.17 -27.98 -41.34
C THR A 15 26.73 -29.09 -42.23
N GLU A 16 25.94 -29.63 -43.16
CA GLU A 16 26.41 -30.64 -44.12
C GLU A 16 27.61 -30.13 -44.92
N ALA A 17 27.59 -28.89 -45.41
CA ALA A 17 28.71 -28.34 -46.16
C ALA A 17 29.98 -28.15 -45.31
N VAL A 18 29.86 -27.96 -43.99
CA VAL A 18 31.02 -27.85 -43.08
C VAL A 18 31.56 -29.22 -42.68
N TYR A 19 30.71 -30.25 -42.54
CA TYR A 19 31.12 -31.57 -42.03
C TYR A 19 31.29 -32.65 -43.12
N ALA A 20 30.69 -32.51 -44.30
CA ALA A 20 30.72 -33.52 -45.37
C ALA A 20 31.91 -33.37 -46.33
N THR A 21 32.73 -32.33 -46.16
CA THR A 21 33.89 -32.09 -47.02
C THR A 21 35.18 -32.20 -46.22
N ASP A 22 36.15 -32.93 -46.76
CA ASP A 22 37.53 -32.97 -46.25
C ASP A 22 38.26 -31.62 -46.40
N VAL A 23 37.57 -30.58 -46.91
CA VAL A 23 38.10 -29.27 -47.22
C VAL A 23 37.20 -28.20 -46.63
N VAL A 24 37.75 -27.32 -45.80
CA VAL A 24 37.04 -26.14 -45.28
C VAL A 24 36.79 -25.17 -46.44
N LEU A 25 35.53 -25.00 -46.84
CA LEU A 25 35.11 -24.03 -47.87
C LEU A 25 35.18 -22.60 -47.34
N SER A 26 35.65 -21.64 -48.13
CA SER A 26 35.48 -20.21 -47.82
C SER A 26 34.00 -19.81 -47.83
N ILE A 27 33.64 -18.68 -47.22
CA ILE A 27 32.24 -18.23 -47.20
C ILE A 27 31.69 -18.03 -48.61
N ASN A 28 32.50 -17.55 -49.56
CA ASN A 28 32.06 -17.38 -50.95
C ASN A 28 31.88 -18.73 -51.64
N GLU A 29 32.80 -19.69 -51.45
CA GLU A 29 32.62 -21.05 -51.99
C GLU A 29 31.39 -21.75 -51.40
N LEU A 30 31.10 -21.53 -50.11
CA LEU A 30 29.89 -22.03 -49.47
C LEU A 30 28.63 -21.38 -50.08
N LEU A 31 28.63 -20.06 -50.28
CA LEU A 31 27.52 -19.36 -50.92
C LEU A 31 27.31 -19.83 -52.37
N THR A 32 28.39 -20.01 -53.13
CA THR A 32 28.32 -20.58 -54.50
C THR A 32 27.74 -21.98 -54.48
N ARG A 33 28.12 -22.80 -53.49
CA ARG A 33 27.64 -24.18 -53.36
C ARG A 33 26.17 -24.27 -52.92
N LEU A 34 25.76 -23.42 -51.98
CA LEU A 34 24.38 -23.40 -51.47
C LEU A 34 23.39 -22.81 -52.46
N PHE A 35 23.81 -21.81 -53.23
CA PHE A 35 22.91 -21.04 -54.08
C PHE A 35 23.14 -21.23 -55.58
N GLY A 36 24.22 -21.89 -56.00
CA GLY A 36 24.54 -22.15 -57.41
C GLY A 36 24.94 -20.90 -58.21
N VAL A 37 25.19 -19.76 -57.55
CA VAL A 37 25.49 -18.49 -58.20
C VAL A 37 26.90 -18.02 -57.82
N SER A 38 27.74 -17.76 -58.83
CA SER A 38 29.09 -17.23 -58.66
C SER A 38 29.12 -15.72 -58.36
N ASP A 39 28.05 -15.00 -58.69
CA ASP A 39 27.84 -13.59 -58.31
C ASP A 39 26.90 -13.48 -57.10
N HIS A 40 27.47 -13.12 -55.95
CA HIS A 40 26.76 -13.02 -54.67
C HIS A 40 26.08 -11.66 -54.45
N ALA A 41 26.14 -10.72 -55.40
CA ALA A 41 25.52 -9.40 -55.26
C ALA A 41 23.99 -9.47 -55.10
N ASN A 42 23.36 -10.52 -55.64
CA ASN A 42 21.91 -10.71 -55.61
C ASN A 42 21.39 -11.48 -54.37
N ILE A 43 22.28 -11.89 -53.45
CA ILE A 43 21.87 -12.54 -52.19
C ILE A 43 21.53 -11.45 -51.17
N ALA A 44 20.29 -11.47 -50.65
CA ALA A 44 19.87 -10.53 -49.62
C ALA A 44 20.86 -10.49 -48.43
N ASN A 45 21.27 -9.28 -48.02
CA ASN A 45 22.28 -9.08 -46.96
C ASN A 45 21.93 -9.78 -45.65
N THR A 46 20.64 -9.88 -45.32
CA THR A 46 20.13 -10.61 -44.15
C THR A 46 20.43 -12.10 -44.22
N LEU A 47 20.24 -12.71 -45.39
CA LEU A 47 20.52 -14.12 -45.64
C LEU A 47 22.03 -14.40 -45.62
N LYS A 48 22.82 -13.53 -46.25
CA LYS A 48 24.29 -13.59 -46.20
C LYS A 48 24.82 -13.52 -44.76
N SER A 49 24.25 -12.64 -43.93
CA SER A 49 24.59 -12.51 -42.52
C SER A 49 24.20 -13.73 -41.69
N PHE A 50 23.04 -14.33 -41.97
CA PHE A 50 22.59 -15.57 -41.34
C PHE A 50 23.52 -16.74 -41.67
N VAL A 51 23.81 -16.98 -42.96
CA VAL A 51 24.72 -18.03 -43.41
C VAL A 51 26.13 -17.80 -42.83
N HIS A 52 26.62 -16.57 -42.80
CA HIS A 52 27.91 -16.24 -42.20
C HIS A 52 27.94 -16.56 -40.69
N ARG A 53 26.89 -16.20 -39.94
CA ARG A 53 26.79 -16.51 -38.51
C ARG A 53 26.74 -18.02 -38.27
N GLN A 54 25.94 -18.75 -39.04
CA GLN A 54 25.83 -20.21 -38.91
C GLN A 54 27.13 -20.91 -39.30
N TYR A 55 27.76 -20.51 -40.41
CA TYR A 55 29.05 -21.04 -40.84
C TYR A 55 30.14 -20.75 -39.80
N THR A 56 30.17 -19.54 -39.23
CA THR A 56 31.13 -19.21 -38.16
C THR A 56 30.90 -20.07 -36.91
N ASN A 57 29.65 -20.29 -36.52
CA ASN A 57 29.31 -21.13 -35.37
C ASN A 57 29.64 -22.60 -35.60
N GLN A 58 29.34 -23.12 -36.80
CA GLN A 58 29.67 -24.49 -37.18
C GLN A 58 31.16 -24.70 -37.35
N LEU A 59 31.90 -23.73 -37.90
CA LEU A 59 33.35 -23.78 -37.98
C LEU A 59 33.98 -23.74 -36.58
N LYS A 60 33.44 -22.93 -35.65
CA LYS A 60 33.85 -22.97 -34.23
C LYS A 60 33.54 -24.33 -33.61
N GLY A 61 32.40 -24.94 -33.93
CA GLY A 61 32.03 -26.30 -33.52
C GLY A 61 32.97 -27.37 -34.07
N PHE A 62 33.23 -27.34 -35.38
CA PHE A 62 34.15 -28.22 -36.10
C PHE A 62 35.59 -28.07 -35.57
N ILE A 63 36.08 -26.85 -35.36
CA ILE A 63 37.40 -26.61 -34.75
C ILE A 63 37.43 -27.11 -33.30
N ARG A 64 36.34 -26.98 -32.54
CA ARG A 64 36.25 -27.56 -31.19
C ARG A 64 36.22 -29.10 -31.21
N HIS A 65 35.57 -29.71 -32.19
CA HIS A 65 35.27 -31.14 -32.24
C HIS A 65 36.33 -31.95 -32.99
N PHE A 66 36.71 -31.49 -34.17
CA PHE A 66 37.69 -32.11 -35.07
C PHE A 66 39.03 -31.38 -35.12
N GLY A 67 39.08 -30.10 -34.72
CA GLY A 67 40.23 -29.23 -34.93
C GLY A 67 41.53 -29.65 -34.25
N LYS A 68 41.53 -30.57 -33.28
CA LYS A 68 42.80 -31.13 -32.78
C LYS A 68 43.34 -32.25 -33.66
N LYS A 69 42.49 -33.22 -34.02
CA LYS A 69 42.90 -34.42 -34.77
C LYS A 69 43.03 -34.14 -36.28
N HIS A 70 42.12 -33.36 -36.84
CA HIS A 70 42.12 -33.04 -38.26
C HIS A 70 43.20 -32.02 -38.63
N ILE A 71 43.43 -30.98 -37.80
CA ILE A 71 44.57 -30.08 -37.98
C ILE A 71 45.89 -30.86 -37.80
N TYR A 72 45.95 -31.79 -36.85
CA TYR A 72 47.09 -32.70 -36.68
C TYR A 72 47.34 -33.57 -37.92
N GLU A 73 46.32 -34.18 -38.53
CA GLU A 73 46.46 -35.02 -39.72
C GLU A 73 46.84 -34.18 -40.97
N GLN A 74 46.27 -32.99 -41.14
CA GLN A 74 46.59 -32.09 -42.25
C GLN A 74 47.99 -31.47 -42.15
N LEU A 75 48.45 -31.17 -40.93
CA LEU A 75 49.83 -30.72 -40.68
C LEU A 75 50.83 -31.87 -40.88
N LYS A 76 50.52 -33.08 -40.40
CA LYS A 76 51.35 -34.28 -40.61
C LYS A 76 51.47 -34.66 -42.09
N ALA A 77 50.43 -34.37 -42.90
CA ALA A 77 50.43 -34.57 -44.34
C ALA A 77 51.18 -33.46 -45.13
N GLY A 78 51.74 -32.45 -44.47
CA GLY A 78 52.49 -31.37 -45.14
C GLY A 78 51.63 -30.45 -46.02
N SER A 79 50.33 -30.34 -45.74
CA SER A 79 49.38 -29.60 -46.59
C SER A 79 49.58 -28.08 -46.48
N THR A 80 50.43 -27.53 -47.35
CA THR A 80 50.71 -26.08 -47.45
C THR A 80 49.48 -25.26 -47.90
N VAL A 81 48.51 -25.90 -48.55
CA VAL A 81 47.25 -25.28 -49.02
C VAL A 81 46.31 -25.00 -47.85
N PHE A 82 46.22 -25.89 -46.87
CA PHE A 82 45.41 -25.70 -45.67
C PHE A 82 45.90 -24.49 -44.86
N ILE A 83 47.22 -24.38 -44.70
CA ILE A 83 47.89 -23.28 -43.99
C ILE A 83 47.66 -21.93 -44.69
N LYS A 84 47.88 -21.85 -46.02
CA LYS A 84 47.66 -20.62 -46.80
C LYS A 84 46.20 -20.16 -46.86
N ARG A 85 45.23 -21.08 -46.75
CA ARG A 85 43.79 -20.73 -46.73
C ARG A 85 43.33 -20.28 -45.35
N PHE A 86 43.91 -20.80 -44.28
CA PHE A 86 43.68 -20.34 -42.91
C PHE A 86 44.15 -18.88 -42.70
N GLU A 87 45.22 -18.47 -43.41
CA GLU A 87 45.74 -17.10 -43.43
C GLU A 87 44.78 -16.05 -44.03
N GLN A 88 43.82 -16.45 -44.88
CA GLN A 88 42.98 -15.51 -45.63
C GLN A 88 41.72 -15.04 -44.87
N GLN A 89 41.39 -15.62 -43.71
CA GLN A 89 40.23 -15.18 -42.92
C GLN A 89 40.58 -14.00 -41.97
N LYS A 90 40.47 -12.78 -42.50
CA LYS A 90 40.74 -11.49 -41.83
C LYS A 90 39.90 -11.18 -40.57
N SER A 91 38.77 -11.85 -40.33
CA SER A 91 37.81 -11.46 -39.27
C SER A 91 38.19 -11.86 -37.85
N LEU A 92 39.30 -12.58 -37.65
CA LEU A 92 39.78 -13.02 -36.34
C LEU A 92 40.99 -12.22 -35.83
N HIS A 93 41.27 -11.06 -36.42
CA HIS A 93 42.56 -10.36 -36.28
C HIS A 93 42.93 -9.95 -34.84
N ASN A 94 41.95 -9.73 -33.95
CA ASN A 94 42.22 -9.37 -32.56
C ASN A 94 42.67 -10.56 -31.69
N LEU A 95 42.43 -11.80 -32.13
CA LEU A 95 42.95 -13.00 -31.46
C LEU A 95 44.37 -13.39 -31.93
N PHE A 96 44.93 -12.65 -32.91
CA PHE A 96 45.98 -13.17 -33.79
C PHE A 96 47.19 -12.24 -34.03
N SER A 97 47.49 -11.32 -33.11
CA SER A 97 48.87 -10.80 -33.00
C SER A 97 49.86 -11.94 -32.66
N ASP A 98 49.39 -12.95 -31.91
CA ASP A 98 50.14 -14.16 -31.59
C ASP A 98 50.27 -15.13 -32.76
N VAL A 99 49.29 -15.19 -33.69
CA VAL A 99 49.41 -16.05 -34.89
C VAL A 99 50.41 -15.50 -35.89
N ARG A 100 50.57 -14.17 -36.02
CA ARG A 100 51.67 -13.60 -36.82
C ARG A 100 53.04 -13.94 -36.23
N ARG A 101 53.14 -14.05 -34.90
CA ARG A 101 54.34 -14.54 -34.18
C ARG A 101 54.58 -16.04 -34.40
N ILE A 102 53.51 -16.84 -34.39
CA ILE A 102 53.54 -18.27 -34.71
C ILE A 102 53.93 -18.49 -36.17
N GLN A 103 53.43 -17.67 -37.08
CA GLN A 103 53.72 -17.73 -38.52
C GLN A 103 55.16 -17.32 -38.82
N LEU A 104 55.69 -16.28 -38.17
CA LEU A 104 57.12 -15.91 -38.28
C LEU A 104 58.04 -17.01 -37.71
N ARG A 105 57.64 -17.69 -36.62
CA ARG A 105 58.42 -18.80 -36.04
C ARG A 105 58.31 -20.10 -36.84
N ILE A 106 57.12 -20.46 -37.33
CA ILE A 106 56.91 -21.61 -38.21
C ILE A 106 57.68 -21.42 -39.53
N ASN A 107 57.67 -20.23 -40.11
CA ASN A 107 58.41 -19.94 -41.35
C ASN A 107 59.94 -19.96 -41.15
N CYS A 108 60.46 -19.56 -39.98
CA CYS A 108 61.88 -19.71 -39.65
C CYS A 108 62.29 -21.16 -39.32
N LEU A 109 61.34 -22.04 -39.01
CA LEU A 109 61.61 -23.41 -38.53
C LEU A 109 61.32 -24.49 -39.59
N LEU A 110 60.51 -24.18 -40.62
CA LEU A 110 60.34 -25.05 -41.81
C LEU A 110 61.63 -25.19 -42.64
N THR A 111 62.67 -24.43 -42.34
CA THR A 111 64.00 -24.52 -42.96
C THR A 111 64.98 -25.46 -42.23
N GLU A 112 64.69 -25.93 -41.02
CA GLU A 112 65.57 -26.85 -40.27
C GLU A 112 64.81 -28.01 -39.62
N LYS A 113 65.39 -29.21 -39.64
CA LYS A 113 64.84 -30.46 -39.07
C LYS A 113 64.58 -30.34 -37.56
N ALA A 114 63.38 -29.91 -37.17
CA ALA A 114 62.94 -29.85 -35.78
C ALA A 114 61.48 -30.36 -35.64
N GLU A 115 61.28 -31.68 -35.68
CA GLU A 115 59.94 -32.29 -35.64
C GLU A 115 59.39 -32.49 -34.21
N GLU A 116 60.22 -32.62 -33.17
CA GLU A 116 59.75 -32.86 -31.79
C GLU A 116 59.63 -31.58 -30.93
N SER A 117 60.61 -30.66 -30.99
CA SER A 117 60.57 -29.46 -30.12
C SER A 117 59.45 -28.49 -30.52
N LEU A 118 59.07 -28.46 -31.80
CA LEU A 118 57.96 -27.68 -32.35
C LEU A 118 56.61 -28.17 -31.82
N PHE A 119 56.43 -29.49 -31.75
CA PHE A 119 55.23 -30.12 -31.20
C PHE A 119 55.06 -29.74 -29.72
N ASP A 120 56.15 -29.81 -28.95
CA ASP A 120 56.14 -29.40 -27.55
C ASP A 120 55.87 -27.90 -27.36
N GLU A 121 56.36 -27.03 -28.24
CA GLU A 121 56.09 -25.58 -28.14
C GLU A 121 54.63 -25.23 -28.52
N LEU A 122 54.09 -25.83 -29.57
CA LEU A 122 52.69 -25.66 -29.99
C LEU A 122 51.72 -26.27 -28.97
N SER A 123 52.02 -27.46 -28.45
CA SER A 123 51.23 -28.09 -27.39
C SER A 123 51.24 -27.20 -26.13
N ARG A 124 52.40 -26.69 -25.71
CA ARG A 124 52.50 -25.68 -24.64
C ARG A 124 51.74 -24.39 -24.95
N TYR A 125 51.68 -23.95 -26.21
CA TYR A 125 50.90 -22.77 -26.61
C TYR A 125 49.39 -23.02 -26.55
N PHE A 126 48.89 -24.13 -27.09
CA PHE A 126 47.47 -24.49 -27.03
C PHE A 126 47.01 -24.78 -25.60
N VAL A 127 47.88 -25.36 -24.77
CA VAL A 127 47.64 -25.47 -23.32
C VAL A 127 47.56 -24.08 -22.71
N ARG A 128 48.48 -23.15 -23.01
CA ARG A 128 48.39 -21.75 -22.56
C ARG A 128 47.13 -21.03 -23.04
N LEU A 129 46.73 -21.22 -24.30
CA LEU A 129 45.53 -20.63 -24.89
C LEU A 129 44.25 -21.21 -24.27
N ARG A 130 44.19 -22.53 -24.08
CA ARG A 130 43.11 -23.21 -23.34
C ARG A 130 43.05 -22.70 -21.91
N ASN A 131 44.19 -22.57 -21.24
CA ASN A 131 44.27 -22.06 -19.87
C ASN A 131 43.87 -20.58 -19.79
N ARG A 132 43.90 -19.82 -20.89
CA ARG A 132 43.33 -18.46 -20.99
C ARG A 132 41.85 -18.44 -21.36
N LEU A 133 41.39 -19.29 -22.27
CA LEU A 133 40.01 -19.29 -22.79
C LEU A 133 38.99 -19.96 -21.85
N VAL A 134 39.40 -21.01 -21.13
CA VAL A 134 38.51 -21.71 -20.19
C VAL A 134 38.04 -20.79 -19.05
N PRO A 135 38.91 -19.98 -18.40
CA PRO A 135 38.44 -19.04 -17.40
C PRO A 135 37.57 -17.92 -17.99
N LEU A 136 37.81 -17.47 -19.23
CA LEU A 136 36.95 -16.49 -19.92
C LEU A 136 35.49 -17.00 -20.05
N GLN A 137 35.30 -18.24 -20.48
CA GLN A 137 33.95 -18.84 -20.57
C GLN A 137 33.33 -19.04 -19.18
N ALA A 138 34.12 -19.43 -18.19
CA ALA A 138 33.64 -19.59 -16.82
C ALA A 138 33.21 -18.24 -16.21
N GLU A 139 33.96 -17.16 -16.46
CA GLU A 139 33.60 -15.80 -16.07
C GLU A 139 32.34 -15.29 -16.80
N GLU A 140 32.20 -15.56 -18.09
CA GLU A 140 30.99 -15.23 -18.85
C GLU A 140 29.76 -15.93 -18.26
N ASN A 141 29.87 -17.24 -18.01
CA ASN A 141 28.81 -18.02 -17.38
C ASN A 141 28.47 -17.50 -15.98
N PHE A 142 29.48 -17.14 -15.19
CA PHE A 142 29.28 -16.54 -13.87
C PHE A 142 28.46 -15.24 -13.96
N ARG A 143 28.83 -14.32 -14.86
CA ARG A 143 28.10 -13.05 -15.06
C ARG A 143 26.66 -13.29 -15.54
N MET A 144 26.48 -14.21 -16.48
CA MET A 144 25.15 -14.57 -17.00
C MET A 144 24.25 -15.14 -15.91
N PHE A 145 24.73 -16.09 -15.11
CA PHE A 145 23.96 -16.64 -14.01
C PHE A 145 23.75 -15.62 -12.89
N LEU A 146 24.67 -14.70 -12.68
CA LEU A 146 24.51 -13.64 -11.69
C LEU A 146 23.36 -12.68 -12.09
N ILE A 147 23.27 -12.33 -13.38
CA ILE A 147 22.13 -11.58 -13.93
C ILE A 147 20.82 -12.36 -13.76
N GLU A 148 20.84 -13.66 -14.08
CA GLU A 148 19.69 -14.56 -13.90
C GLU A 148 19.24 -14.54 -12.44
N TRP A 149 20.18 -14.64 -11.49
CA TRP A 149 19.88 -14.61 -10.07
C TRP A 149 19.30 -13.27 -9.60
N PHE A 150 19.84 -12.13 -10.03
CA PHE A 150 19.24 -10.82 -9.72
C PHE A 150 17.81 -10.69 -10.24
N ARG A 151 17.54 -11.21 -11.45
CA ARG A 151 16.21 -11.17 -12.08
C ARG A 151 15.24 -12.24 -11.57
N SER A 152 15.77 -13.29 -10.93
CA SER A 152 14.97 -14.41 -10.43
C SER A 152 14.02 -14.00 -9.31
N GLY A 153 14.39 -12.96 -8.55
CA GLY A 153 13.74 -12.55 -7.29
C GLY A 153 14.05 -13.45 -6.09
N GLU A 154 14.87 -14.51 -6.27
CA GLU A 154 15.22 -15.47 -5.21
C GLU A 154 16.17 -14.88 -4.15
N MET A 155 16.88 -13.80 -4.47
CA MET A 155 17.77 -13.13 -3.53
C MET A 155 16.98 -12.54 -2.37
N THR A 156 17.33 -12.93 -1.14
CA THR A 156 16.86 -12.25 0.06
C THR A 156 17.61 -10.92 0.26
N LYS A 157 17.06 -10.05 1.09
CA LYS A 157 17.71 -8.81 1.52
C LYS A 157 19.12 -9.04 2.06
N ALA A 158 19.32 -10.08 2.88
CA ALA A 158 20.62 -10.44 3.44
C ALA A 158 21.64 -10.77 2.33
N ILE A 159 21.23 -11.57 1.33
CA ILE A 159 22.07 -11.91 0.18
C ILE A 159 22.42 -10.66 -0.64
N LEU A 160 21.44 -9.78 -0.89
CA LEU A 160 21.68 -8.54 -1.63
C LEU A 160 22.69 -7.63 -0.91
N ASN A 161 22.59 -7.53 0.41
CA ASN A 161 23.53 -6.77 1.24
C ASN A 161 24.93 -7.38 1.21
N GLU A 162 25.06 -8.70 1.35
CA GLU A 162 26.35 -9.38 1.23
C GLU A 162 27.00 -9.16 -0.15
N LEU A 163 26.21 -9.18 -1.23
CA LEU A 163 26.68 -8.89 -2.58
C LEU A 163 27.08 -7.42 -2.75
N ASN A 164 26.37 -6.49 -2.12
CA ASN A 164 26.74 -5.08 -2.12
C ASN A 164 28.06 -4.85 -1.38
N ASP A 165 28.23 -5.48 -0.22
CA ASP A 165 29.47 -5.41 0.55
C ASP A 165 30.61 -6.10 -0.18
N TRP A 166 30.35 -7.23 -0.85
CA TRP A 166 31.31 -7.86 -1.75
C TRP A 166 31.78 -6.90 -2.84
N PHE A 167 30.83 -6.24 -3.51
CA PHE A 167 31.09 -5.32 -4.59
C PHE A 167 31.91 -4.11 -4.14
N LYS A 168 31.53 -3.47 -3.01
CA LYS A 168 32.28 -2.36 -2.41
C LYS A 168 33.69 -2.76 -1.99
N ASN A 169 33.88 -4.02 -1.58
CA ASN A 169 35.17 -4.57 -1.16
C ASN A 169 35.90 -5.25 -2.33
N SER A 170 36.04 -4.56 -3.47
CA SER A 170 36.82 -4.97 -4.66
C SER A 170 36.30 -6.18 -5.47
N ALA A 171 35.16 -6.77 -5.10
CA ALA A 171 34.55 -7.89 -5.83
C ALA A 171 35.47 -9.09 -6.11
N LYS A 172 36.38 -9.43 -5.17
CA LYS A 172 37.30 -10.58 -5.31
C LYS A 172 36.57 -11.92 -5.28
N LEU A 173 36.94 -12.86 -6.15
CA LEU A 173 36.23 -14.12 -6.31
C LEU A 173 36.39 -15.06 -5.10
N ASN A 174 37.56 -15.12 -4.48
CA ASN A 174 37.78 -15.93 -3.28
C ASN A 174 36.90 -15.47 -2.12
N LYS A 175 36.61 -14.16 -2.03
CA LYS A 175 35.64 -13.64 -1.06
C LYS A 175 34.24 -14.12 -1.41
N PHE A 176 33.82 -14.03 -2.67
CA PHE A 176 32.54 -14.54 -3.14
C PHE A 176 32.36 -16.04 -2.84
N LYS A 177 33.36 -16.87 -3.13
CA LYS A 177 33.34 -18.32 -2.89
C LYS A 177 33.18 -18.70 -1.42
N LYS A 178 33.62 -17.82 -0.51
CA LYS A 178 33.53 -18.00 0.94
C LYS A 178 32.24 -17.44 1.54
N MET A 179 31.42 -16.73 0.76
CA MET A 179 30.13 -16.22 1.24
C MET A 179 29.19 -17.38 1.52
N ASN A 180 28.67 -17.40 2.74
CA ASN A 180 27.65 -18.35 3.13
C ASN A 180 26.28 -17.75 2.88
N PHE A 181 25.85 -17.75 1.62
CA PHE A 181 24.52 -17.27 1.30
C PHE A 181 23.50 -18.17 2.01
N PRO A 182 22.57 -17.63 2.80
CA PRO A 182 21.46 -18.42 3.33
C PRO A 182 20.70 -19.06 2.16
N SER A 183 20.23 -20.29 2.32
CA SER A 183 19.37 -20.90 1.30
C SER A 183 17.98 -20.30 1.44
N ALA A 184 17.52 -19.56 0.43
CA ALA A 184 16.19 -18.95 0.45
C ALA A 184 15.09 -20.02 0.42
N GLN A 185 15.30 -21.13 -0.30
CA GLN A 185 14.46 -22.33 -0.32
C GLN A 185 15.29 -23.58 -0.69
N SER A 186 14.71 -24.78 -0.55
CA SER A 186 15.37 -26.08 -0.82
C SER A 186 15.77 -26.30 -2.30
N ARG A 187 15.46 -25.37 -3.21
CA ARG A 187 15.84 -25.40 -4.63
C ARG A 187 16.18 -24.01 -5.21
N ASP A 188 17.09 -23.27 -4.58
CA ASP A 188 17.66 -22.04 -5.17
C ASP A 188 18.58 -22.39 -6.36
N LEU A 189 17.97 -22.59 -7.53
CA LEU A 189 18.63 -23.04 -8.75
C LEU A 189 19.59 -21.97 -9.27
N SER A 190 19.21 -20.69 -9.19
CA SER A 190 20.03 -19.58 -9.70
C SER A 190 21.30 -19.43 -8.87
N LYS A 191 21.18 -19.43 -7.54
CA LYS A 191 22.34 -19.46 -6.63
C LYS A 191 23.26 -20.63 -6.95
N SER A 192 22.71 -21.83 -7.11
CA SER A 192 23.49 -23.03 -7.41
C SER A 192 24.26 -22.91 -8.72
N LYS A 193 23.66 -22.34 -9.76
CA LYS A 193 24.34 -22.04 -11.04
C LYS A 193 25.47 -21.05 -10.87
N VAL A 194 25.24 -19.94 -10.15
CA VAL A 194 26.25 -18.90 -9.89
C VAL A 194 27.42 -19.46 -9.08
N THR A 195 27.15 -20.19 -7.99
CA THR A 195 28.18 -20.80 -7.15
C THR A 195 29.01 -21.82 -7.93
N ARG A 196 28.39 -22.66 -8.76
CA ARG A 196 29.10 -23.61 -9.62
C ARG A 196 29.98 -22.91 -10.65
N ALA A 197 29.48 -21.86 -11.29
CA ALA A 197 30.27 -21.07 -12.24
C ALA A 197 31.44 -20.35 -11.54
N ALA A 198 31.23 -19.83 -10.34
CA ALA A 198 32.29 -19.24 -9.52
C ALA A 198 33.39 -20.26 -9.19
N GLN A 199 33.02 -21.50 -8.84
CA GLN A 199 33.97 -22.58 -8.54
C GLN A 199 34.82 -22.99 -9.76
N ALA A 200 34.29 -22.85 -10.97
CA ALA A 200 34.99 -23.17 -12.20
C ALA A 200 36.07 -22.13 -12.59
N ILE A 201 36.08 -20.94 -11.97
CA ILE A 201 37.11 -19.91 -12.19
C ILE A 201 38.24 -20.14 -11.19
N HIS A 202 39.47 -20.32 -11.67
CA HIS A 202 40.63 -20.66 -10.82
C HIS A 202 41.43 -19.43 -10.33
N THR A 203 41.21 -18.26 -10.93
CA THR A 203 41.84 -17.00 -10.54
C THR A 203 41.01 -16.25 -9.50
N ASP A 204 41.64 -15.47 -8.63
CA ASP A 204 40.92 -14.60 -7.67
C ASP A 204 40.39 -13.32 -8.34
N GLU A 205 41.12 -12.85 -9.34
CA GLU A 205 40.77 -11.69 -10.14
C GLU A 205 40.04 -12.12 -11.41
N PHE A 206 38.97 -11.38 -11.74
CA PHE A 206 38.25 -11.51 -13.01
C PHE A 206 39.07 -10.87 -14.12
N MET A 207 39.24 -11.56 -15.24
CA MET A 207 39.88 -11.01 -16.43
C MET A 207 39.12 -9.78 -16.97
N GLU A 208 37.80 -9.78 -16.87
CA GLU A 208 36.93 -8.69 -17.32
C GLU A 208 36.25 -7.98 -16.14
N VAL A 209 37.03 -7.57 -15.14
CA VAL A 209 36.52 -6.95 -13.90
C VAL A 209 35.65 -5.72 -14.15
N GLU A 210 35.96 -4.91 -15.17
CA GLU A 210 35.19 -3.69 -15.47
C GLU A 210 33.78 -4.02 -15.99
N ILE A 211 33.61 -5.11 -16.74
CA ILE A 211 32.28 -5.58 -17.17
C ILE A 211 31.46 -6.04 -15.96
N LEU A 212 32.09 -6.77 -15.04
CA LEU A 212 31.45 -7.19 -13.80
C LEU A 212 31.05 -5.97 -12.94
N LYS A 213 31.93 -4.96 -12.82
CA LYS A 213 31.63 -3.73 -12.06
C LYS A 213 30.45 -2.96 -12.66
N GLN A 214 30.41 -2.80 -13.99
CA GLN A 214 29.29 -2.15 -14.68
C GLN A 214 27.96 -2.91 -14.50
N LEU A 215 28.02 -4.24 -14.53
CA LEU A 215 26.86 -5.10 -14.25
C LEU A 215 26.38 -4.90 -12.82
N LEU A 216 27.28 -5.02 -11.84
CA LEU A 216 26.96 -4.89 -10.43
C LEU A 216 26.46 -3.49 -10.08
N SER A 217 27.08 -2.42 -10.60
CA SER A 217 26.62 -1.05 -10.35
C SER A 217 25.21 -0.80 -10.88
N LYS A 218 24.82 -1.48 -11.96
CA LYS A 218 23.45 -1.43 -12.49
C LYS A 218 22.46 -2.14 -11.57
N PHE A 219 22.76 -3.38 -11.15
CA PHE A 219 21.85 -4.20 -10.34
C PHE A 219 21.77 -3.80 -8.87
N LEU A 220 22.87 -3.27 -8.33
CA LEU A 220 23.00 -2.78 -6.96
C LEU A 220 22.83 -1.26 -6.86
N ALA A 221 22.32 -0.62 -7.93
CA ALA A 221 22.01 0.81 -7.90
C ALA A 221 21.04 1.09 -6.74
N PRO A 222 21.28 2.16 -5.96
CA PRO A 222 20.43 2.49 -4.84
C PRO A 222 19.01 2.78 -5.32
N THR A 223 18.03 2.34 -4.54
CA THR A 223 16.63 2.70 -4.77
C THR A 223 16.46 4.19 -4.46
N THR A 224 15.71 4.89 -5.29
CA THR A 224 15.43 6.33 -5.14
C THR A 224 13.99 6.55 -4.72
N MET A 225 13.77 7.53 -3.85
CA MET A 225 12.44 7.91 -3.37
C MET A 225 12.22 9.39 -3.65
N ASN A 226 11.21 9.71 -4.47
CA ASN A 226 10.92 11.07 -4.92
C ASN A 226 9.44 11.41 -4.64
N LEU A 227 9.19 12.66 -4.27
CA LEU A 227 7.83 13.19 -4.09
C LEU A 227 7.46 14.06 -5.28
N GLU A 228 6.47 13.64 -6.07
CA GLU A 228 6.04 14.35 -7.28
C GLU A 228 4.52 14.40 -7.34
N ALA A 229 3.93 15.61 -7.47
CA ALA A 229 2.49 15.81 -7.69
C ALA A 229 1.56 15.04 -6.71
N GLY A 230 1.92 14.98 -5.42
CA GLY A 230 1.13 14.24 -4.42
C GLY A 230 1.36 12.73 -4.40
N LYS A 231 2.38 12.25 -5.13
CA LYS A 231 2.74 10.84 -5.20
C LYS A 231 4.14 10.60 -4.68
N LEU A 232 4.30 9.66 -3.76
CA LEU A 232 5.60 9.20 -3.30
C LEU A 232 6.02 8.02 -4.18
N ARG A 233 7.00 8.24 -5.05
CA ARG A 233 7.52 7.26 -6.00
C ARG A 233 8.80 6.63 -5.48
N LEU A 234 8.79 5.31 -5.38
CA LEU A 234 9.95 4.51 -5.04
C LEU A 234 10.40 3.71 -6.27
N CYS A 235 11.58 4.03 -6.80
CA CYS A 235 12.10 3.45 -8.04
C CYS A 235 13.41 2.70 -7.79
N GLY A 236 13.48 1.46 -8.24
CA GLY A 236 14.65 0.61 -8.05
C GLY A 236 14.63 -0.59 -8.98
N ARG A 237 15.71 -1.38 -9.00
CA ARG A 237 15.70 -2.67 -9.71
C ARG A 237 15.16 -3.78 -8.82
N THR A 238 15.73 -3.89 -7.63
CA THR A 238 15.26 -4.75 -6.56
C THR A 238 14.91 -3.88 -5.36
N ILE A 239 13.68 -3.99 -4.88
CA ILE A 239 13.17 -3.22 -3.74
C ILE A 239 12.69 -4.21 -2.68
N PHE A 240 13.18 -4.09 -1.45
CA PHE A 240 12.58 -4.75 -0.28
C PHE A 240 11.79 -3.71 0.51
N LEU A 241 10.52 -4.00 0.81
CA LEU A 241 9.66 -3.03 1.49
C LEU A 241 10.17 -2.70 2.90
N SER A 242 10.82 -3.66 3.56
CA SER A 242 11.41 -3.44 4.89
C SER A 242 12.48 -2.34 4.95
N ASP A 243 13.13 -2.02 3.82
CA ASP A 243 14.11 -0.91 3.77
C ASP A 243 13.46 0.47 3.71
N TRP A 244 12.19 0.55 3.31
CA TRP A 244 11.55 1.81 2.95
C TRP A 244 10.28 2.10 3.73
N ILE A 245 9.68 1.12 4.39
CA ILE A 245 8.37 1.28 5.04
C ILE A 245 8.37 2.39 6.09
N ASP A 246 9.42 2.50 6.92
CA ASP A 246 9.52 3.55 7.93
C ASP A 246 9.64 4.95 7.30
N ALA A 247 10.38 5.06 6.20
CA ALA A 247 10.54 6.31 5.47
C ALA A 247 9.22 6.72 4.77
N ILE A 248 8.48 5.75 4.23
CA ILE A 248 7.16 5.95 3.63
C ILE A 248 6.17 6.42 4.70
N VAL A 249 6.07 5.70 5.83
CA VAL A 249 5.17 6.06 6.94
C VAL A 249 5.47 7.45 7.47
N LYS A 250 6.76 7.79 7.64
CA LYS A 250 7.17 9.14 8.03
C LYS A 250 6.67 10.19 7.03
N LYS A 251 6.83 9.95 5.72
CA LYS A 251 6.35 10.89 4.69
C LYS A 251 4.83 11.03 4.66
N CYS A 252 4.10 9.94 4.87
CA CYS A 252 2.64 9.95 4.98
C CYS A 252 2.15 10.71 6.21
N SER A 253 2.90 10.70 7.31
CA SER A 253 2.57 11.50 8.50
C SER A 253 2.78 13.00 8.29
N GLU A 254 3.71 13.39 7.41
CA GLU A 254 3.99 14.79 7.06
C GLU A 254 2.96 15.36 6.07
N LYS A 255 2.27 14.51 5.31
CA LYS A 255 1.30 14.93 4.28
C LYS A 255 0.20 13.88 4.10
N SER A 256 -1.05 14.26 4.41
CA SER A 256 -2.21 13.36 4.50
C SER A 256 -2.68 12.78 3.16
N ASP A 257 -2.37 13.45 2.05
CA ASP A 257 -2.96 13.14 0.73
C ASP A 257 -1.88 12.61 -0.23
N LEU A 258 -1.20 11.54 0.17
CA LEU A 258 -0.15 10.90 -0.63
C LEU A 258 -0.61 9.54 -1.17
N ASP A 259 -0.42 9.34 -2.47
CA ASP A 259 -0.44 8.02 -3.08
C ASP A 259 0.99 7.45 -3.14
N ILE A 260 1.13 6.14 -2.93
CA ILE A 260 2.44 5.47 -2.96
C ILE A 260 2.54 4.64 -4.25
N GLU A 261 3.60 4.87 -5.02
CA GLU A 261 3.90 4.11 -6.24
C GLU A 261 5.28 3.48 -6.13
N ILE A 262 5.35 2.16 -6.22
CA ILE A 262 6.59 1.37 -6.11
C ILE A 262 6.86 0.72 -7.46
N TYR A 263 7.96 1.12 -8.10
CA TYR A 263 8.41 0.60 -9.39
C TYR A 263 9.72 -0.17 -9.22
N ALA A 264 9.64 -1.50 -9.23
CA ALA A 264 10.81 -2.38 -9.15
C ALA A 264 11.06 -3.06 -10.50
N ALA A 265 12.13 -2.68 -11.20
CA ALA A 265 12.37 -3.15 -12.56
C ALA A 265 12.60 -4.67 -12.68
N ASP A 266 13.13 -5.32 -11.65
CA ASP A 266 13.38 -6.77 -11.64
C ASP A 266 12.50 -7.48 -10.60
N CYS A 267 12.57 -7.06 -9.33
CA CYS A 267 11.84 -7.72 -8.25
C CYS A 267 11.42 -6.75 -7.14
N CYS A 268 10.13 -6.78 -6.77
CA CYS A 268 9.65 -6.17 -5.53
C CYS A 268 9.44 -7.25 -4.48
N GLY A 269 10.09 -7.08 -3.34
CA GLY A 269 10.00 -7.99 -2.24
C GLY A 269 9.12 -7.50 -1.10
N ILE A 270 8.00 -8.19 -0.87
CA ILE A 270 7.12 -7.97 0.29
C ILE A 270 7.65 -8.83 1.44
N ASP A 271 8.53 -8.24 2.25
CA ASP A 271 9.27 -8.89 3.34
C ASP A 271 8.95 -8.32 4.73
N CYS A 272 7.94 -7.44 4.82
CA CYS A 272 7.43 -6.90 6.06
C CYS A 272 5.92 -6.62 5.97
N ASN A 273 5.29 -6.37 7.12
CA ASN A 273 3.93 -5.84 7.15
C ASN A 273 3.94 -4.36 6.74
N VAL A 274 2.91 -3.93 6.04
CA VAL A 274 2.74 -2.56 5.55
C VAL A 274 1.45 -2.01 6.16
N ASN A 275 1.54 -0.93 6.93
CA ASN A 275 0.39 -0.29 7.56
C ASN A 275 0.29 1.17 7.09
N LEU A 276 -0.58 1.44 6.11
CA LEU A 276 -0.75 2.74 5.46
C LEU A 276 -2.25 3.07 5.38
N TYR A 277 -2.85 3.44 6.51
CA TYR A 277 -4.30 3.62 6.64
C TYR A 277 -4.85 4.68 5.69
N GLY A 278 -5.84 4.31 4.87
CA GLY A 278 -6.50 5.22 3.92
C GLY A 278 -5.66 5.62 2.71
N ILE A 279 -4.49 5.00 2.50
CA ILE A 279 -3.52 5.41 1.47
C ILE A 279 -3.53 4.44 0.30
N ASN A 280 -3.56 4.97 -0.92
CA ASN A 280 -3.45 4.15 -2.12
C ASN A 280 -2.01 3.64 -2.31
N LEU A 281 -1.87 2.36 -2.63
CA LEU A 281 -0.59 1.71 -2.88
C LEU A 281 -0.60 1.00 -4.22
N VAL A 282 0.34 1.39 -5.08
CA VAL A 282 0.62 0.77 -6.37
C VAL A 282 1.99 0.10 -6.31
N ILE A 283 2.06 -1.18 -6.67
CA ILE A 283 3.31 -1.92 -6.85
C ILE A 283 3.35 -2.42 -8.29
N SER A 284 4.41 -2.07 -9.02
CA SER A 284 4.64 -2.53 -10.39
C SER A 284 6.03 -3.15 -10.47
N SER A 285 6.10 -4.43 -10.80
CA SER A 285 7.37 -5.13 -10.96
C SER A 285 7.33 -6.23 -12.01
N ASN A 286 8.49 -6.70 -12.47
CA ASN A 286 8.54 -7.93 -13.25
C ASN A 286 8.18 -9.13 -12.38
N LYS A 287 8.72 -9.21 -11.15
CA LYS A 287 8.43 -10.27 -10.20
C LYS A 287 8.08 -9.71 -8.83
N VAL A 288 7.10 -10.32 -8.16
CA VAL A 288 6.83 -10.06 -6.74
C VAL A 288 7.08 -11.33 -5.95
N TYR A 289 7.82 -11.20 -4.86
CA TYR A 289 8.05 -12.30 -3.93
C TYR A 289 7.45 -11.97 -2.57
N VAL A 290 6.86 -12.98 -1.95
CA VAL A 290 6.34 -12.95 -0.58
C VAL A 290 7.07 -14.05 0.19
N TRP A 291 8.06 -13.69 1.02
CA TRP A 291 8.94 -14.67 1.68
C TRP A 291 8.31 -15.30 2.91
N GLN A 292 7.38 -14.60 3.55
CA GLN A 292 6.64 -15.07 4.71
C GLN A 292 5.22 -14.51 4.67
N LYS A 293 4.38 -14.94 5.61
CA LYS A 293 3.03 -14.38 5.72
C LYS A 293 3.12 -12.91 6.13
N HIS A 294 2.62 -12.03 5.27
CA HIS A 294 2.64 -10.59 5.49
C HIS A 294 1.28 -9.97 5.22
N ASN A 295 1.03 -8.87 5.92
CA ASN A 295 -0.19 -8.10 5.85
C ASN A 295 0.07 -6.73 5.24
N VAL A 296 -0.77 -6.32 4.30
CA VAL A 296 -0.85 -4.95 3.78
C VAL A 296 -2.17 -4.35 4.24
N VAL A 297 -2.12 -3.44 5.20
CA VAL A 297 -3.28 -2.78 5.80
C VAL A 297 -3.38 -1.38 5.24
N LEU A 298 -4.37 -1.15 4.35
CA LEU A 298 -4.71 0.17 3.83
C LEU A 298 -6.10 0.64 4.31
N SER A 299 -6.66 -0.07 5.29
CA SER A 299 -7.99 0.19 5.84
C SER A 299 -8.10 1.60 6.40
N GLY A 300 -9.32 2.14 6.42
CA GLY A 300 -9.60 3.43 7.05
C GLY A 300 -9.54 3.36 8.58
N LEU A 301 -9.13 4.46 9.20
CA LEU A 301 -9.15 4.61 10.66
C LEU A 301 -10.58 4.52 11.21
N THR A 302 -10.73 3.80 12.31
CA THR A 302 -12.03 3.52 12.96
C THR A 302 -12.19 4.36 14.21
N PHE A 303 -13.34 5.02 14.37
CA PHE A 303 -13.70 5.66 15.63
C PHE A 303 -14.14 4.64 16.68
N LYS A 304 -13.74 4.87 17.93
CA LYS A 304 -14.16 4.03 19.06
C LYS A 304 -15.68 4.17 19.27
N PRO A 305 -16.39 3.08 19.57
CA PRO A 305 -17.78 3.17 20.00
C PRO A 305 -17.86 3.92 21.33
N GLY A 306 -18.87 4.78 21.45
CA GLY A 306 -19.09 5.57 22.65
C GLY A 306 -19.85 6.84 22.35
N LYS A 307 -20.89 7.09 23.14
CA LYS A 307 -21.68 8.32 23.09
C LYS A 307 -21.24 9.27 24.19
N SER A 308 -21.11 10.54 23.87
CA SER A 308 -21.07 11.61 24.86
C SER A 308 -22.51 12.07 25.15
N LYS A 309 -22.77 12.54 26.36
CA LYS A 309 -24.03 13.22 26.69
C LYS A 309 -23.79 14.72 26.77
N ALA A 310 -24.63 15.49 26.10
CA ALA A 310 -24.59 16.95 26.15
C ALA A 310 -25.08 17.47 27.52
N ALA A 311 -24.76 18.73 27.81
CA ALA A 311 -25.12 19.36 29.09
C ALA A 311 -26.65 19.47 29.23
N ASN A 312 -27.16 19.12 30.41
CA ASN A 312 -28.54 19.36 30.78
C ASN A 312 -28.79 20.87 30.91
N ALA A 313 -30.06 21.26 30.82
CA ALA A 313 -30.51 22.62 31.09
C ALA A 313 -30.09 23.09 32.49
N GLY A 314 -29.62 24.34 32.59
CA GLY A 314 -29.26 24.95 33.87
C GLY A 314 -30.46 25.50 34.65
N ASN A 315 -31.55 25.86 33.96
CA ASN A 315 -32.78 26.43 34.54
C ASN A 315 -34.00 26.16 33.64
N SER A 316 -35.19 26.51 34.13
CA SER A 316 -36.49 26.29 33.47
C SER A 316 -36.69 27.05 32.16
N THR A 317 -35.88 28.08 31.87
CA THR A 317 -35.97 28.86 30.61
C THR A 317 -35.02 28.38 29.53
N GLU A 318 -34.04 27.55 29.89
CA GLU A 318 -33.02 27.05 28.97
C GLU A 318 -33.30 25.59 28.60
N PRO A 319 -33.25 25.22 27.32
CA PRO A 319 -33.36 23.82 26.93
C PRO A 319 -32.07 23.06 27.24
N GLY A 320 -32.16 21.73 27.29
CA GLY A 320 -30.98 20.86 27.26
C GLY A 320 -30.18 21.09 25.98
N THR A 321 -28.85 20.99 26.07
CA THR A 321 -27.98 21.19 24.91
C THR A 321 -28.10 20.02 23.94
N ASN A 322 -28.03 20.28 22.63
CA ASN A 322 -28.05 19.23 21.62
C ASN A 322 -26.80 18.34 21.68
N GLY A 323 -26.98 17.06 21.40
CA GLY A 323 -25.87 16.12 21.19
C GLY A 323 -25.04 16.49 19.97
N SER A 324 -23.73 16.28 20.03
CA SER A 324 -22.83 16.51 18.89
C SER A 324 -22.99 15.42 17.82
N ASN A 325 -22.99 15.80 16.55
CA ASN A 325 -22.95 14.81 15.46
C ASN A 325 -21.61 14.06 15.46
N GLY A 326 -21.65 12.78 15.09
CA GLY A 326 -20.46 11.98 14.87
C GLY A 326 -19.78 12.31 13.54
N ARG A 327 -18.45 12.24 13.51
CA ARG A 327 -17.65 12.36 12.28
C ARG A 327 -17.74 11.11 11.41
N PRO A 328 -17.69 11.25 10.07
CA PRO A 328 -17.66 10.11 9.15
C PRO A 328 -16.37 9.30 9.34
N GLY A 329 -16.47 7.99 9.20
CA GLY A 329 -15.35 7.07 9.21
C GLY A 329 -14.43 7.29 8.01
N TYR A 330 -13.15 7.00 8.17
CA TYR A 330 -12.17 7.18 7.10
C TYR A 330 -12.35 6.10 6.04
N SER A 331 -12.25 6.47 4.76
CA SER A 331 -12.21 5.50 3.67
C SER A 331 -10.91 4.70 3.69
N SER A 332 -10.97 3.49 3.16
CA SER A 332 -9.78 2.71 2.83
C SER A 332 -9.05 3.28 1.62
N GLY A 333 -7.74 3.07 1.54
CA GLY A 333 -6.99 3.20 0.31
C GLY A 333 -7.26 2.06 -0.67
N ASN A 334 -6.76 2.19 -1.90
CA ASN A 334 -6.82 1.17 -2.95
C ASN A 334 -5.47 0.46 -3.09
N PHE A 335 -5.50 -0.81 -3.47
CA PHE A 335 -4.30 -1.62 -3.68
C PHE A 335 -4.20 -2.12 -5.13
N HIS A 336 -3.12 -1.76 -5.81
CA HIS A 336 -2.87 -2.19 -7.18
C HIS A 336 -1.50 -2.86 -7.24
N LEU A 337 -1.45 -4.11 -7.69
CA LEU A 337 -0.22 -4.86 -7.86
C LEU A 337 -0.18 -5.44 -9.28
N TYR A 338 0.80 -4.97 -10.05
CA TYR A 338 1.06 -5.45 -11.40
C TYR A 338 2.39 -6.22 -11.41
N ALA A 339 2.32 -7.51 -11.72
CA ALA A 339 3.50 -8.36 -11.76
C ALA A 339 3.41 -9.42 -12.87
N LYS A 340 4.50 -9.69 -13.60
CA LYS A 340 4.49 -10.80 -14.57
C LYS A 340 4.46 -12.15 -13.87
N GLU A 341 5.08 -12.23 -12.70
CA GLU A 341 5.15 -13.44 -11.89
C GLU A 341 5.05 -13.07 -10.40
N MET A 342 4.31 -13.85 -9.63
CA MET A 342 4.23 -13.71 -8.18
C MET A 342 4.56 -15.04 -7.50
N VAL A 343 5.49 -15.00 -6.55
CA VAL A 343 5.91 -16.18 -5.79
C VAL A 343 5.29 -16.14 -4.39
N ASN A 344 4.63 -17.24 -4.03
CA ASN A 344 3.83 -17.41 -2.81
C ASN A 344 2.69 -16.38 -2.62
N PRO A 345 1.82 -16.13 -3.63
CA PRO A 345 0.75 -15.14 -3.51
C PRO A 345 -0.19 -15.39 -2.32
N SER A 346 -0.43 -16.66 -1.96
CA SER A 346 -1.29 -17.04 -0.83
C SER A 346 -0.76 -16.63 0.55
N TRP A 347 0.49 -16.17 0.64
CA TRP A 347 1.08 -15.64 1.88
C TRP A 347 0.83 -14.14 2.07
N LEU A 348 0.29 -13.45 1.07
CA LEU A 348 -0.09 -12.05 1.17
C LEU A 348 -1.55 -11.91 1.57
N SER A 349 -1.80 -11.11 2.63
CA SER A 349 -3.14 -10.69 3.01
C SER A 349 -3.26 -9.16 2.91
N VAL A 350 -4.33 -8.68 2.28
CA VAL A 350 -4.58 -7.25 2.05
C VAL A 350 -5.90 -6.85 2.70
N TYR A 351 -5.87 -5.79 3.52
CA TYR A 351 -7.02 -5.31 4.29
C TYR A 351 -7.45 -3.91 3.82
N LEU A 352 -8.62 -3.82 3.21
CA LEU A 352 -9.17 -2.62 2.57
C LEU A 352 -10.52 -2.21 3.15
N ASN A 353 -10.65 -2.32 4.47
CA ASN A 353 -11.88 -2.04 5.18
C ASN A 353 -12.08 -0.53 5.35
N GLY A 354 -13.30 -0.05 5.13
CA GLY A 354 -13.67 1.30 5.55
C GLY A 354 -13.69 1.40 7.07
N GLY A 355 -13.31 2.56 7.60
CA GLY A 355 -13.33 2.84 9.03
C GLY A 355 -14.75 3.06 9.56
N ARG A 356 -15.02 2.68 10.80
CA ARG A 356 -16.31 2.96 11.46
C ARG A 356 -16.48 4.46 11.72
N GLY A 357 -17.67 5.00 11.45
CA GLY A 357 -18.07 6.36 11.82
C GLY A 357 -18.22 6.56 13.33
N GLU A 358 -18.06 7.80 13.79
CA GLU A 358 -18.22 8.15 15.20
C GLU A 358 -19.70 8.17 15.60
N ASP A 359 -20.02 7.79 16.83
CA ASP A 359 -21.40 7.85 17.31
C ASP A 359 -21.86 9.30 17.51
N GLY A 360 -23.16 9.54 17.34
CA GLY A 360 -23.78 10.81 17.71
C GLY A 360 -23.94 10.88 19.23
N GLY A 361 -23.72 12.07 19.78
CA GLY A 361 -23.94 12.35 21.21
C GLY A 361 -25.43 12.39 21.58
N ASP A 362 -25.74 12.02 22.82
CA ASP A 362 -27.08 12.16 23.38
C ASP A 362 -27.36 13.63 23.71
N GLY A 363 -28.61 14.06 23.52
CA GLY A 363 -29.08 15.37 23.95
C GLY A 363 -29.12 15.48 25.48
N GLY A 364 -28.87 16.68 26.00
CA GLY A 364 -29.01 17.00 27.42
C GLY A 364 -30.49 17.04 27.82
N ASP A 365 -30.80 16.66 29.05
CA ASP A 365 -32.17 16.72 29.55
C ASP A 365 -32.59 18.18 29.82
N GLY A 366 -33.88 18.46 29.68
CA GLY A 366 -34.48 19.72 30.11
C GLY A 366 -34.59 19.80 31.63
N TYR A 367 -34.87 21.00 32.13
CA TYR A 367 -35.01 21.30 33.55
C TYR A 367 -36.48 21.11 33.95
N ASN A 368 -36.75 20.45 35.08
CA ASN A 368 -38.12 20.28 35.55
C ASN A 368 -38.71 21.63 36.00
N GLY A 369 -40.02 21.79 35.83
CA GLY A 369 -40.74 22.90 36.44
C GLY A 369 -40.61 22.89 37.97
N GLU A 370 -40.82 24.05 38.57
CA GLU A 370 -41.01 24.22 40.01
C GLU A 370 -42.51 24.15 40.33
N ASP A 371 -42.85 23.45 41.41
CA ASP A 371 -44.23 23.32 41.89
C ASP A 371 -44.83 24.67 42.25
N GLY A 372 -46.14 24.81 41.99
CA GLY A 372 -46.93 25.91 42.51
C GLY A 372 -47.04 25.82 44.05
N VAL A 373 -47.28 26.96 44.69
CA VAL A 373 -47.53 27.02 46.13
C VAL A 373 -49.03 26.91 46.37
N GLY A 374 -49.44 25.78 46.94
CA GLY A 374 -50.81 25.54 47.38
C GLY A 374 -51.15 26.25 48.70
N ILE A 375 -52.26 25.82 49.30
CA ILE A 375 -52.63 26.20 50.66
C ILE A 375 -52.97 24.93 51.44
N ASP A 376 -52.48 24.83 52.66
CA ASP A 376 -52.88 23.75 53.57
C ASP A 376 -54.11 24.13 54.39
N GLN A 377 -54.72 23.15 55.06
CA GLN A 377 -55.93 23.37 55.83
C GLN A 377 -55.74 24.38 56.97
N ASN A 378 -54.58 24.38 57.63
CA ASN A 378 -54.33 25.27 58.76
C ASN A 378 -54.21 26.72 58.30
N GLU A 379 -53.55 26.95 57.16
CA GLU A 379 -53.45 28.27 56.56
C GLU A 379 -54.81 28.76 56.08
N LEU A 380 -55.62 27.89 55.46
CA LEU A 380 -56.99 28.20 55.08
C LEU A 380 -57.84 28.63 56.29
N ASP A 381 -57.80 27.84 57.37
CA ASP A 381 -58.53 28.12 58.61
C ASP A 381 -58.11 29.44 59.26
N ASN A 382 -56.84 29.81 59.12
CA ASN A 382 -56.31 31.07 59.63
C ASN A 382 -56.71 32.28 58.78
N LEU A 383 -56.89 32.10 57.47
CA LEU A 383 -57.30 33.16 56.56
C LEU A 383 -58.82 33.36 56.57
N CYS A 384 -59.62 32.36 56.92
CA CYS A 384 -61.06 32.51 57.03
C CYS A 384 -61.45 33.57 58.07
N VAL A 385 -62.54 34.29 57.80
CA VAL A 385 -63.11 35.28 58.74
C VAL A 385 -63.44 34.57 60.06
N LYS A 386 -62.84 35.05 61.15
CA LYS A 386 -63.10 34.51 62.50
C LYS A 386 -64.30 35.24 63.10
N TYR A 387 -65.30 34.47 63.52
CA TYR A 387 -66.56 35.01 64.04
C TYR A 387 -67.11 34.10 65.16
N SER A 388 -67.63 34.68 66.25
CA SER A 388 -68.17 33.92 67.39
C SER A 388 -69.60 33.39 67.20
N SER A 389 -70.47 34.12 66.50
CA SER A 389 -71.84 33.70 66.14
C SER A 389 -72.34 34.43 64.88
N LEU A 390 -72.97 33.73 63.94
CA LEU A 390 -73.62 34.38 62.79
C LEU A 390 -74.80 35.30 63.21
N TYR A 391 -75.35 35.10 64.41
CA TYR A 391 -76.50 35.87 64.91
C TYR A 391 -76.13 37.09 65.76
N PHE A 392 -74.93 37.10 66.36
CA PHE A 392 -74.54 38.09 67.37
C PHE A 392 -73.22 38.82 67.06
N ASN A 393 -72.63 38.62 65.88
CA ASN A 393 -71.45 39.39 65.47
C ASN A 393 -71.79 40.74 64.88
N TRP A 394 -70.85 41.67 65.02
CA TRP A 394 -70.92 42.96 64.37
C TRP A 394 -70.63 42.81 62.88
N TRP A 395 -71.41 43.53 62.07
CA TRP A 395 -71.23 43.55 60.62
C TRP A 395 -69.82 43.97 60.18
N THR A 396 -69.19 44.84 60.96
CA THR A 396 -67.78 45.27 60.79
C THR A 396 -66.81 44.10 60.77
N THR A 397 -67.12 42.96 61.41
CA THR A 397 -66.29 41.74 61.34
C THR A 397 -66.15 41.19 59.92
N PHE A 398 -67.20 41.28 59.09
CA PHE A 398 -67.18 40.81 57.71
C PHE A 398 -66.79 41.92 56.73
N HIS A 399 -67.22 43.16 57.01
CA HIS A 399 -66.91 44.32 56.17
C HIS A 399 -65.44 44.76 56.28
N ASP A 400 -64.87 44.74 57.49
CA ASP A 400 -63.49 45.17 57.75
C ASP A 400 -62.50 43.99 57.69
N TYR A 401 -62.93 42.85 57.13
CA TYR A 401 -62.06 41.70 56.96
C TYR A 401 -60.81 42.11 56.17
N SER A 402 -59.66 41.76 56.72
CA SER A 402 -58.41 41.79 56.00
C SER A 402 -57.53 40.67 56.52
N PRO A 403 -57.02 39.78 55.66
CA PRO A 403 -55.99 38.83 56.05
C PRO A 403 -54.75 39.59 56.53
N SER A 404 -54.00 38.97 57.44
CA SER A 404 -52.71 39.48 57.87
C SER A 404 -51.64 39.31 56.78
N SER A 405 -50.50 40.00 56.94
CA SER A 405 -49.29 39.77 56.14
C SER A 405 -49.01 38.26 55.97
N PRO A 406 -48.63 37.78 54.77
CA PRO A 406 -48.12 38.53 53.61
C PRO A 406 -49.17 39.02 52.60
N TRP A 407 -50.47 38.88 52.87
CA TRP A 407 -51.53 39.21 51.91
C TRP A 407 -51.71 40.72 51.73
N VAL A 408 -51.55 41.21 50.50
CA VAL A 408 -51.71 42.62 50.15
C VAL A 408 -52.96 42.78 49.29
N ARG A 409 -53.84 43.71 49.67
CA ARG A 409 -55.07 43.98 48.92
C ARG A 409 -54.73 44.57 47.56
N THR A 410 -55.13 43.88 46.48
CA THR A 410 -54.90 44.30 45.10
C THR A 410 -56.13 44.95 44.47
N LYS A 411 -57.33 44.62 44.96
CA LYS A 411 -58.59 45.18 44.47
C LYS A 411 -59.60 45.31 45.61
N CYS A 412 -60.39 46.38 45.57
CA CYS A 412 -61.51 46.60 46.49
C CYS A 412 -62.65 47.27 45.71
N LYS A 413 -63.86 46.74 45.84
CA LYS A 413 -65.08 47.35 45.32
C LYS A 413 -66.15 47.27 46.39
N TRP A 414 -66.69 48.43 46.74
CA TRP A 414 -67.76 48.55 47.72
C TRP A 414 -68.96 49.25 47.11
N ASP A 415 -70.11 48.58 47.11
CA ASP A 415 -71.40 49.15 46.71
C ASP A 415 -72.33 49.18 47.94
N LYS A 416 -72.38 50.34 48.59
CA LYS A 416 -73.23 50.58 49.78
C LYS A 416 -74.70 50.33 49.49
N SER A 417 -75.18 50.63 48.28
CA SER A 417 -76.59 50.52 47.93
C SER A 417 -77.06 49.08 47.81
N LYS A 418 -76.14 48.18 47.46
CA LYS A 418 -76.39 46.74 47.30
C LYS A 418 -75.80 45.88 48.42
N GLN A 419 -75.25 46.52 49.46
CA GLN A 419 -74.49 45.87 50.53
C GLN A 419 -73.50 44.82 50.00
N TYR A 420 -72.80 45.18 48.94
CA TYR A 420 -71.90 44.29 48.21
C TYR A 420 -70.45 44.73 48.38
N GLY A 421 -69.62 43.80 48.84
CA GLY A 421 -68.18 43.97 48.98
C GLY A 421 -67.44 42.92 48.20
N TYR A 422 -66.36 43.33 47.54
CA TYR A 422 -65.47 42.44 46.82
C TYR A 422 -64.04 42.91 46.97
N GLU A 423 -63.20 42.00 47.41
CA GLU A 423 -61.80 42.26 47.70
C GLU A 423 -60.95 41.12 47.14
N GLU A 424 -59.85 41.48 46.50
CA GLU A 424 -58.81 40.55 46.09
C GLU A 424 -57.52 40.88 46.82
N TYR A 425 -56.81 39.83 47.19
CA TYR A 425 -55.52 39.89 47.85
C TYR A 425 -54.53 39.00 47.11
N GLU A 426 -53.27 39.42 47.10
CA GLU A 426 -52.15 38.66 46.55
C GLU A 426 -51.02 38.60 47.58
N ASP A 427 -50.39 37.45 47.73
CA ASP A 427 -49.24 37.28 48.61
C ASP A 427 -47.89 37.33 47.85
N ASN A 428 -46.79 37.17 48.59
CA ASN A 428 -45.44 37.12 48.03
C ASN A 428 -45.19 35.91 47.11
N HIS A 429 -46.03 34.88 47.15
CA HIS A 429 -45.99 33.70 46.29
C HIS A 429 -46.91 33.80 45.08
N LYS A 430 -47.60 34.93 44.88
CA LYS A 430 -48.58 35.15 43.80
C LYS A 430 -49.85 34.31 43.92
N ARG A 431 -50.14 33.79 45.11
CA ARG A 431 -51.44 33.18 45.43
C ARG A 431 -52.49 34.28 45.51
N LYS A 432 -53.74 33.97 45.14
CA LYS A 432 -54.83 34.95 45.10
C LYS A 432 -55.95 34.54 46.06
N LEU A 433 -56.33 35.46 46.94
CA LEU A 433 -57.48 35.30 47.82
C LEU A 433 -58.57 36.25 47.34
N THR A 434 -59.73 35.71 47.03
CA THR A 434 -60.93 36.45 46.68
C THR A 434 -61.91 36.33 47.83
N TYR A 435 -62.26 37.46 48.40
CA TYR A 435 -63.31 37.56 49.42
C TYR A 435 -64.40 38.48 48.89
N SER A 436 -65.63 38.01 48.91
CA SER A 436 -66.77 38.86 48.59
C SER A 436 -67.98 38.51 49.41
N PHE A 437 -68.83 39.49 49.59
CA PHE A 437 -70.06 39.32 50.30
C PHE A 437 -71.17 40.17 49.68
N ALA A 438 -72.40 39.71 49.77
CA ALA A 438 -73.58 40.42 49.31
C ALA A 438 -74.68 40.28 50.35
N GLY A 439 -75.29 41.41 50.76
CA GLY A 439 -76.43 41.45 51.67
C GLY A 439 -77.75 41.59 50.93
N ASP A 440 -78.72 40.75 51.26
CA ASP A 440 -80.13 40.96 50.93
C ASP A 440 -80.87 41.46 52.17
N VAL A 441 -81.29 42.73 52.13
CA VAL A 441 -81.84 43.46 53.27
C VAL A 441 -83.35 43.27 53.33
N GLY A 442 -83.80 42.33 54.15
CA GLY A 442 -85.20 42.17 54.51
C GLY A 442 -85.63 43.13 55.62
N TRP A 443 -86.95 43.30 55.78
CA TRP A 443 -87.54 44.17 56.81
C TRP A 443 -87.30 43.68 58.25
N VAL A 444 -87.02 42.37 58.42
CA VAL A 444 -86.85 41.71 59.72
C VAL A 444 -85.44 41.13 59.91
N TYR A 445 -84.76 40.74 58.82
CA TYR A 445 -83.41 40.20 58.85
C TYR A 445 -82.69 40.49 57.53
N THR A 446 -81.36 40.66 57.59
CA THR A 446 -80.49 40.71 56.43
C THR A 446 -79.81 39.36 56.27
N THR A 447 -79.84 38.78 55.06
CA THR A 447 -79.07 37.57 54.74
C THR A 447 -77.81 37.95 53.98
N TYR A 448 -76.70 37.29 54.29
CA TYR A 448 -75.43 37.53 53.59
C TYR A 448 -74.93 36.26 52.95
N HIS A 449 -74.50 36.38 51.70
CA HIS A 449 -73.78 35.33 51.02
C HIS A 449 -72.30 35.69 51.04
N LEU A 450 -71.49 34.85 51.68
CA LEU A 450 -70.04 34.99 51.72
C LEU A 450 -69.43 34.06 50.68
N TYR A 451 -68.51 34.59 49.90
CA TYR A 451 -67.68 33.82 48.99
C TYR A 451 -66.22 34.04 49.34
N PHE A 452 -65.53 32.93 49.58
CA PHE A 452 -64.12 32.91 49.93
C PHE A 452 -63.43 31.85 49.06
N MET A 453 -62.50 32.29 48.22
CA MET A 453 -61.73 31.42 47.35
C MET A 453 -60.27 31.77 47.48
N ILE A 454 -59.44 30.74 47.65
CA ILE A 454 -57.99 30.88 47.55
C ILE A 454 -57.53 30.06 46.36
N GLN A 455 -56.81 30.72 45.46
CA GLN A 455 -56.13 30.12 44.33
C GLN A 455 -54.63 30.05 44.67
N GLY A 456 -54.07 28.84 44.64
CA GLY A 456 -52.62 28.63 44.74
C GLY A 456 -51.86 29.31 43.60
N SER A 457 -50.54 29.40 43.73
CA SER A 457 -49.73 29.98 42.68
C SER A 457 -49.51 28.95 41.56
N ALA A 458 -49.28 29.44 40.34
CA ALA A 458 -49.00 28.55 39.22
C ALA A 458 -47.58 27.97 39.37
N GLY A 459 -47.44 26.67 39.12
CA GLY A 459 -46.14 26.07 38.87
C GLY A 459 -45.50 26.62 37.59
N THR A 460 -44.21 26.35 37.42
CA THR A 460 -43.49 26.71 36.19
C THR A 460 -43.44 25.53 35.22
N SER A 461 -43.37 25.84 33.93
CA SER A 461 -43.20 24.80 32.90
C SER A 461 -41.78 24.25 32.96
N GLY A 462 -41.62 22.94 32.74
CA GLY A 462 -40.30 22.38 32.45
C GLY A 462 -39.76 22.85 31.11
N SER A 463 -38.43 22.81 30.96
CA SER A 463 -37.76 23.16 29.70
C SER A 463 -37.64 21.96 28.76
N GLN A 464 -37.39 22.23 27.48
CA GLN A 464 -37.24 21.17 26.48
C GLN A 464 -35.90 20.45 26.61
N GLY A 465 -35.88 19.15 26.32
CA GLY A 465 -34.63 18.39 26.15
C GLY A 465 -33.94 18.74 24.83
N GLY A 466 -32.63 18.55 24.79
CA GLY A 466 -31.83 18.74 23.58
C GLY A 466 -32.07 17.64 22.55
N SER A 467 -31.94 17.98 21.27
CA SER A 467 -31.96 17.01 20.18
C SER A 467 -30.73 16.09 20.23
N ASN A 468 -30.84 14.90 19.63
CA ASN A 468 -29.72 13.98 19.52
C ASN A 468 -28.76 14.36 18.38
N GLY A 469 -27.50 13.96 18.53
CA GLY A 469 -26.54 13.94 17.42
C GLY A 469 -26.78 12.76 16.48
N VAL A 470 -26.56 12.97 15.18
CA VAL A 470 -26.57 11.93 14.14
C VAL A 470 -25.22 11.22 14.14
N GLY A 471 -25.21 9.90 14.02
CA GLY A 471 -23.98 9.12 13.88
C GLY A 471 -23.31 9.36 12.53
N GLY A 472 -21.98 9.37 12.51
CA GLY A 472 -21.22 9.55 11.28
C GLY A 472 -21.33 8.34 10.35
N GLU A 473 -21.33 8.57 9.04
CA GLU A 473 -21.35 7.48 8.06
C GLU A 473 -20.08 6.62 8.14
N GLY A 474 -20.19 5.33 7.84
CA GLY A 474 -19.03 4.46 7.72
C GLY A 474 -18.20 4.78 6.47
N GLY A 475 -16.88 4.62 6.58
CA GLY A 475 -15.96 4.85 5.46
C GLY A 475 -16.15 3.83 4.33
N TYR A 476 -15.76 4.23 3.11
CA TYR A 476 -15.85 3.35 1.95
C TYR A 476 -14.75 2.29 1.97
N ARG A 477 -15.09 1.08 1.50
CA ARG A 477 -14.11 0.02 1.25
C ARG A 477 -13.23 0.36 0.05
N GLY A 478 -11.99 -0.13 0.07
CA GLY A 478 -11.05 0.05 -1.03
C GLY A 478 -11.24 -0.99 -2.14
N ASN A 479 -10.65 -0.71 -3.29
CA ASN A 479 -10.54 -1.67 -4.38
C ASN A 479 -9.17 -2.35 -4.41
N ALA A 480 -9.12 -3.56 -4.98
CA ALA A 480 -7.89 -4.32 -5.18
C ALA A 480 -7.80 -4.85 -6.61
N VAL A 481 -6.65 -4.64 -7.25
CA VAL A 481 -6.30 -5.24 -8.54
C VAL A 481 -4.93 -5.89 -8.39
N VAL A 482 -4.84 -7.21 -8.61
CA VAL A 482 -3.60 -7.97 -8.45
C VAL A 482 -3.47 -8.94 -9.61
N GLU A 483 -2.75 -8.51 -10.64
CA GLU A 483 -2.76 -9.20 -11.94
C GLU A 483 -1.44 -9.07 -12.71
N ASN A 484 -1.29 -9.95 -13.70
CA ASN A 484 -0.29 -9.82 -14.72
C ASN A 484 -0.78 -8.85 -15.81
N PRO A 485 -0.11 -7.71 -16.01
CA PRO A 485 -0.56 -6.70 -16.97
C PRO A 485 -0.45 -7.15 -18.44
N GLU A 486 0.31 -8.20 -18.75
CA GLU A 486 0.45 -8.74 -20.11
C GLU A 486 -0.63 -9.78 -20.43
N THR A 487 -1.05 -10.58 -19.45
CA THR A 487 -2.01 -11.68 -19.66
C THR A 487 -3.39 -11.43 -19.07
N GLY A 488 -3.53 -10.46 -18.15
CA GLY A 488 -4.74 -10.24 -17.35
C GLY A 488 -4.97 -11.30 -16.26
N GLU A 489 -4.04 -12.24 -16.06
CA GLU A 489 -4.17 -13.31 -15.07
C GLU A 489 -4.07 -12.74 -13.65
N THR A 490 -5.04 -13.05 -12.79
CA THR A 490 -5.06 -12.62 -11.39
C THR A 490 -4.26 -13.56 -10.49
N PHE A 491 -3.56 -13.03 -9.50
CA PHE A 491 -2.86 -13.85 -8.51
C PHE A 491 -3.74 -14.15 -7.28
N PRO A 492 -3.74 -15.39 -6.76
CA PRO A 492 -4.58 -15.77 -5.62
C PRO A 492 -3.98 -15.29 -4.30
N ILE A 493 -4.31 -14.05 -3.92
CA ILE A 493 -3.97 -13.46 -2.62
C ILE A 493 -5.21 -13.40 -1.70
N ASN A 494 -5.03 -13.23 -0.39
CA ASN A 494 -6.15 -13.04 0.53
C ASN A 494 -6.54 -11.55 0.57
N ILE A 495 -7.80 -11.21 0.31
CA ILE A 495 -8.27 -9.82 0.30
C ILE A 495 -9.50 -9.71 1.19
N GLU A 496 -9.44 -8.84 2.19
CA GLU A 496 -10.56 -8.46 3.02
C GLU A 496 -11.00 -7.03 2.70
N ARG A 497 -12.29 -6.83 2.40
CA ARG A 497 -12.85 -5.52 2.02
C ARG A 497 -14.30 -5.35 2.45
N ASN A 498 -14.48 -4.74 3.61
CA ASN A 498 -15.77 -4.42 4.18
C ASN A 498 -16.01 -2.91 4.20
N THR A 499 -17.24 -2.48 3.96
CA THR A 499 -17.61 -1.08 4.20
C THR A 499 -17.60 -0.82 5.70
N GLY A 500 -17.18 0.38 6.11
CA GLY A 500 -17.22 0.79 7.51
C GLY A 500 -18.66 0.78 8.04
N GLN A 501 -18.81 0.48 9.32
CA GLN A 501 -20.12 0.61 9.98
C GLN A 501 -20.38 2.10 10.27
N SER A 502 -21.62 2.55 10.08
CA SER A 502 -22.03 3.88 10.54
C SER A 502 -22.08 3.94 12.06
N GLY A 503 -21.79 5.11 12.60
CA GLY A 503 -22.04 5.43 14.00
C GLY A 503 -23.53 5.37 14.31
N ILE A 504 -23.84 5.10 15.58
CA ILE A 504 -25.20 5.03 16.09
C ILE A 504 -25.64 6.45 16.46
N ASN A 505 -26.88 6.82 16.11
CA ASN A 505 -27.47 8.08 16.54
C ASN A 505 -27.57 8.17 18.07
N GLY A 506 -27.38 9.37 18.60
CA GLY A 506 -27.68 9.68 20.00
C GLY A 506 -29.17 9.54 20.30
N VAL A 507 -29.52 9.65 21.57
CA VAL A 507 -30.90 9.70 22.07
C VAL A 507 -31.26 11.14 22.40
N VAL A 508 -32.51 11.53 22.13
CA VAL A 508 -33.03 12.86 22.46
C VAL A 508 -33.11 13.00 23.99
N GLY A 509 -32.72 14.16 24.50
CA GLY A 509 -32.83 14.48 25.92
C GLY A 509 -34.28 14.49 26.37
N LYS A 510 -34.53 14.13 27.63
CA LYS A 510 -35.90 14.14 28.17
C LYS A 510 -36.33 15.58 28.42
N ASN A 511 -37.57 15.92 28.06
CA ASN A 511 -38.16 17.19 28.49
C ASN A 511 -38.31 17.22 30.01
N GLY A 512 -38.15 18.40 30.59
CA GLY A 512 -38.54 18.67 31.97
C GLY A 512 -40.02 18.41 32.16
N ARG A 513 -40.38 17.88 33.33
CA ARG A 513 -41.78 17.63 33.66
C ARG A 513 -42.49 18.94 33.97
N TYR A 514 -43.77 18.97 33.61
CA TYR A 514 -44.73 19.89 34.18
C TYR A 514 -45.23 19.26 35.47
N ASP A 515 -44.98 19.92 36.59
CA ASP A 515 -45.64 19.57 37.84
C ASP A 515 -46.69 20.65 38.14
N LEU A 516 -47.87 20.20 38.59
CA LEU A 516 -49.13 20.95 38.66
C LEU A 516 -49.21 21.85 39.90
#